data_AF-A0A926HYW1-F1
#
_entry.id   AF-A0A926HYW1-F1
#
_cell.length_a   1.000
_cell.length_b   1.000
_cell.length_c   1.000
_cell.angle_alpha   90.00
_cell.angle_beta   90.00
_cell.angle_gamma   90.00
#
_symmetry.space_group_name_H-M   'P 1'
#
loop_
_entity.id
_entity.type
_entity.pdbx_description
1 polymer ?
#
loop_
_entity_poly.entity_id
_entity_poly.type
_entity_poly.pdbx_seq_one_letter_code
_entity_poly.pdbx_strand_id
1 'polypeptide(L)' 'MKNIYVVFDCERDGKRYAIAETIRTGENLKNFIDRYSADICHLCESRAEAEKIALEWNNQHTNEKKILYV' A
#
# COMPACT_ATOMS: atom_id res chain seq x y z
N MET A 1 13.26 13.03 -14.32
CA MET A 1 13.23 11.60 -13.95
C MET A 1 11.79 11.19 -13.77
N LYS A 2 11.40 9.98 -14.16
CA LYS A 2 10.03 9.48 -14.00
C LYS A 2 9.82 9.03 -12.55
N ASN A 3 8.58 8.92 -12.13
CA ASN A 3 8.22 8.34 -10.83
C ASN A 3 7.51 7.01 -11.07
N ILE A 4 7.58 6.13 -10.07
CA ILE A 4 6.81 4.91 -9.94
C ILE A 4 5.82 5.18 -8.81
N TYR A 5 4.53 4.98 -9.08
CA TYR A 5 3.49 5.05 -8.07
C TYR A 5 3.11 3.63 -7.69
N VAL A 6 3.18 3.32 -6.41
CA VAL A 6 3.03 1.94 -5.93
C VAL A 6 2.16 1.91 -4.69
N VAL A 7 1.37 0.86 -4.55
CA VAL A 7 0.64 0.54 -3.33
C VAL A 7 1.38 -0.60 -2.64
N PHE A 8 1.79 -0.36 -1.40
CA PHE A 8 2.37 -1.36 -0.51
C PHE A 8 1.30 -1.92 0.42
N ASP A 9 1.32 -3.23 0.65
CA ASP A 9 0.62 -3.88 1.76
C ASP A 9 1.60 -4.05 2.92
N CYS A 10 1.29 -3.39 4.03
CA CYS A 10 2.13 -3.33 5.21
C CYS A 10 1.43 -4.02 6.38
N GLU A 11 2.18 -4.74 7.21
CA GLU A 11 1.68 -5.25 8.49
C GLU A 11 2.32 -4.49 9.65
N ARG A 12 1.49 -3.98 10.56
CA ARG A 12 1.94 -3.39 11.82
C ARG A 12 1.03 -3.83 12.96
N ASP A 13 1.63 -4.37 14.02
CA ASP A 13 0.92 -4.84 15.22
C ASP A 13 -0.21 -5.85 14.88
N GLY A 14 0.02 -6.75 13.92
CA GLY A 14 -0.96 -7.75 13.47
C GLY A 14 -2.14 -7.17 12.67
N LYS A 15 -2.02 -5.93 12.17
CA LYS A 15 -2.99 -5.30 11.29
C LYS A 15 -2.35 -5.01 9.95
N ARG A 16 -3.00 -5.45 8.88
CA ARG A 16 -2.61 -5.14 7.50
C ARG A 16 -3.29 -3.85 7.04
N TYR A 17 -2.55 -3.04 6.30
CA TYR A 17 -3.00 -1.78 5.74
C TYR A 17 -2.24 -1.46 4.46
N ALA A 18 -2.92 -0.84 3.50
CA ALA A 18 -2.32 -0.39 2.26
C ALA A 18 -1.80 1.05 2.38
N ILE A 19 -0.63 1.33 1.79
CA ILE A 19 -0.05 2.68 1.69
C ILE A 19 0.29 2.98 0.23
N ALA A 20 -0.06 4.16 -0.23
CA ALA A 20 0.40 4.69 -1.52
C ALA A 20 1.77 5.38 -1.37
N GLU A 21 2.72 5.03 -2.23
CA GLU A 21 4.06 5.60 -2.25
C GLU A 21 4.46 6.08 -3.64
N THR A 22 5.38 7.05 -3.66
CA THR A 22 5.97 7.60 -4.89
C THR A 22 7.47 7.41 -4.86
N ILE A 23 7.98 6.54 -5.72
CA ILE A 23 9.40 6.17 -5.78
C ILE A 23 10.01 6.78 -7.03
N ARG A 24 11.17 7.44 -6.91
CA ARG A 24 11.85 7.98 -8.10
C ARG A 24 12.46 6.85 -8.89
N THR A 25 12.33 6.88 -10.22
CA THR A 25 13.01 5.88 -11.07
C THR A 25 14.51 5.94 -10.84
N GLY A 26 15.13 4.80 -10.52
CA GLY A 26 16.54 4.68 -10.15
C GLY A 26 16.77 4.45 -8.65
N GLU A 27 15.75 4.65 -7.80
CA GLU A 27 15.80 4.20 -6.41
C GLU A 27 15.53 2.70 -6.31
N ASN A 28 16.16 2.03 -5.33
CA ASN A 28 16.03 0.59 -5.14
C ASN A 28 14.71 0.26 -4.42
N LEU A 29 13.75 -0.31 -5.17
CA LEU A 29 12.46 -0.79 -4.66
C LEU A 29 12.59 -1.73 -3.44
N LYS A 30 13.63 -2.58 -3.41
CA LYS A 30 13.86 -3.50 -2.30
C LYS A 30 14.06 -2.76 -0.97
N ASN A 31 14.69 -1.59 -0.99
CA ASN A 31 14.88 -0.81 0.24
C ASN A 31 13.55 -0.32 0.83
N PHE A 32 12.52 -0.09 -0.01
CA PHE A 32 11.19 0.32 0.46
C PHE A 32 10.41 -0.86 1.02
N ILE A 33 10.43 -2.01 0.32
CA ILE A 33 9.86 -3.29 0.77
C ILE A 33 10.44 -3.66 2.14
N ASP A 34 11.78 -3.69 2.25
CA ASP A 34 12.47 -4.07 3.48
C ASP A 34 12.22 -3.07 4.62
N ARG A 35 12.12 -1.77 4.32
CA ARG A 35 11.87 -0.72 5.34
C ARG A 35 10.51 -0.87 5.98
N TYR A 36 9.50 -1.17 5.19
CA TYR A 36 8.12 -1.25 5.65
C TYR A 36 7.69 -2.68 6.01
N SER A 37 8.59 -3.67 5.86
CA SER A 37 8.24 -5.09 5.90
C SER A 37 6.99 -5.36 5.06
N ALA A 38 6.99 -4.81 3.84
CA ALA A 38 5.79 -4.67 3.03
C ALA A 38 5.93 -5.34 1.67
N ASP A 39 4.84 -5.87 1.16
CA ASP A 39 4.76 -6.41 -0.19
C ASP A 39 4.18 -5.36 -1.16
N ILE A 40 4.52 -5.48 -2.45
CA ILE A 40 3.90 -4.64 -3.48
C ILE A 40 2.53 -5.22 -3.83
N CYS A 41 1.49 -4.42 -3.63
CA CYS A 41 0.12 -4.76 -3.98
C CYS A 41 -0.21 -4.34 -5.43
N HIS A 42 0.13 -3.11 -5.82
CA HIS A 42 -0.23 -2.57 -7.14
C HIS A 42 0.76 -1.52 -7.65
N LEU A 43 0.98 -1.46 -8.96
CA LEU A 43 1.69 -0.36 -9.63
C LEU A 43 0.66 0.51 -10.35
N CYS A 44 0.79 1.82 -10.21
CA CYS A 44 -0.21 2.79 -10.70
C CYS A 44 0.40 3.75 -11.71
N GLU A 45 -0.43 4.32 -12.57
CA GLU A 45 -0.01 5.31 -13.57
C GLU A 45 0.12 6.72 -12.97
N SER A 46 -0.58 6.97 -11.85
CA SER A 46 -0.55 8.25 -11.15
C SER A 46 -0.58 8.10 -9.63
N ARG A 47 -0.15 9.16 -8.93
CA ARG A 47 -0.27 9.25 -7.47
C ARG A 47 -1.73 9.17 -7.00
N ALA A 48 -2.64 9.86 -7.70
CA ALA A 48 -4.05 9.89 -7.34
C ALA A 48 -4.69 8.50 -7.41
N GLU A 49 -4.30 7.70 -8.40
CA GLU A 49 -4.74 6.31 -8.53
C GLU A 49 -4.21 5.45 -7.37
N ALA A 50 -2.92 5.56 -7.03
CA ALA A 50 -2.34 4.83 -5.90
C ALA A 50 -3.05 5.18 -4.57
N GLU A 51 -3.30 6.46 -4.31
CA GLU A 51 -4.01 6.92 -3.11
C GLU A 51 -5.45 6.38 -3.05
N LYS A 52 -6.16 6.37 -4.19
CA LYS A 52 -7.51 5.80 -4.30
C LYS A 52 -7.51 4.30 -4.00
N ILE A 53 -6.61 3.54 -4.62
CA ILE A 53 -6.52 2.07 -4.42
C ILE A 53 -6.17 1.75 -2.95
N ALA A 54 -5.21 2.46 -2.36
CA ALA A 54 -4.86 2.26 -0.95
C ALA A 54 -6.04 2.54 -0.02
N LEU A 55 -6.80 3.61 -0.28
CA LEU A 55 -8.01 3.93 0.49
C LEU A 55 -9.09 2.85 0.35
N GLU A 56 -9.37 2.39 -0.87
CA GLU A 56 -10.36 1.34 -1.13
C GLU A 56 -9.97 0.02 -0.46
N TRP A 57 -8.70 -0.39 -0.59
CA TRP A 57 -8.17 -1.58 0.07
C TRP A 57 -8.35 -1.50 1.59
N ASN A 58 -8.00 -0.36 2.19
CA ASN A 58 -8.13 -0.15 3.63
C ASN A 58 -9.61 -0.20 4.05
N ASN A 59 -10.51 0.43 3.31
CA ASN A 59 -11.94 0.40 3.64
C ASN A 59 -12.52 -1.03 3.61
N GLN A 60 -12.07 -1.88 2.67
CA GLN A 60 -12.48 -3.28 2.62
C GLN A 60 -11.96 -4.06 3.84
N HIS A 61 -10.65 -4.00 4.11
CA HIS A 61 -10.02 -4.78 5.18
C HIS A 61 -10.27 -4.25 6.60
N THR A 62 -10.67 -2.97 6.73
CA THR A 62 -11.12 -2.42 8.02
C THR A 62 -12.57 -2.82 8.33
N ASN A 63 -13.40 -3.04 7.30
CA ASN A 63 -14.79 -3.48 7.45
C ASN A 63 -14.92 -4.99 7.73
N GLU A 64 -13.94 -5.81 7.36
CA GLU A 64 -13.93 -7.23 7.73
C GLU A 64 -13.87 -7.46 9.25
N LYS A 65 -13.35 -6.50 10.03
CA LYS A 65 -13.38 -6.54 11.51
C LYS A 65 -14.71 -6.13 12.14
N LYS A 66 -15.70 -5.65 11.36
CA LYS A 66 -17.02 -5.22 11.87
C LYS A 66 -18.11 -6.29 11.82
N ILE A 67 -17.83 -7.49 11.32
CA ILE A 67 -18.74 -8.65 11.43
C ILE A 67 -18.11 -9.69 12.36
N LEU A 68 -17.87 -9.30 13.62
CA LEU A 68 -17.91 -10.27 14.70
C LEU A 68 -19.35 -10.29 15.19
N TYR A 69 -20.05 -11.37 14.83
CA TYR A 69 -21.36 -11.72 15.37
C TYR A 69 -21.34 -11.59 16.90
N VAL A 70 -22.28 -10.82 17.44
CA VAL A 70 -22.77 -10.93 18.82
C VAL A 70 -24.24 -11.29 18.75
#